data_AF-A0A929NRR9-F1
#
_entry.id   AF-A0A929NRR9-F1
#
_cell.length_a   1.000
_cell.length_b   1.000
_cell.length_c   1.000
_cell.angle_alpha   90.00
_cell.angle_beta   90.00
_cell.angle_gamma   90.00
#
_symmetry.space_group_name_H-M   'P 1'
#
loop_
_entity.id
_entity.type
_entity.pdbx_description
1 polymer ?
#
loop_
_entity_poly.entity_id
_entity_poly.type
_entity_poly.pdbx_seq_one_letter_code
_entity_poly.pdbx_strand_id
1 'polypeptide(L)' 'MRTILGGGNGADEPLKSCYRNSMALAHKVDVQAIAFPAISTGIYRLPLDRAAHIAVAAVATDVYRAVPEGPES' A
#
# COMPACT_ATOMS: atom_id res chain seq x y z
N MET A 1 15.60 -8.24 -22.06
CA MET A 1 15.65 -8.01 -20.61
C MET A 1 14.26 -8.27 -20.04
N ARG A 2 14.04 -9.37 -19.30
CA ARG A 2 12.74 -9.72 -18.71
C ARG A 2 12.63 -9.07 -17.32
N THR A 3 11.62 -8.25 -17.10
CA THR A 3 11.26 -7.83 -15.74
C THR A 3 10.70 -9.03 -14.98
N ILE A 4 11.13 -9.22 -13.74
CA ILE A 4 10.75 -10.35 -12.87
C ILE A 4 9.28 -10.22 -12.42
N LEU A 5 8.69 -9.04 -12.61
CA LEU A 5 7.26 -8.80 -12.60
C LEU A 5 6.86 -8.54 -14.05
N GLY A 6 6.14 -9.48 -14.66
CA GLY A 6 5.72 -9.39 -16.06
C GLY A 6 5.15 -8.01 -16.37
N GLY A 7 5.64 -7.40 -17.45
CA GLY A 7 5.17 -6.09 -17.90
C GLY A 7 3.65 -6.13 -18.13
N GLY A 8 2.93 -5.27 -17.42
CA GLY A 8 1.47 -5.15 -17.46
C GLY A 8 0.82 -5.63 -16.16
N ASN A 9 0.35 -4.68 -15.33
CA ASN A 9 -0.46 -4.80 -14.10
C ASN A 9 -0.05 -5.84 -13.02
N GLY A 10 0.88 -6.76 -13.29
CA GLY A 10 1.24 -7.87 -12.40
C GLY A 10 2.09 -7.46 -11.21
N ALA A 11 2.74 -6.29 -11.24
CA ALA A 11 3.45 -5.71 -10.10
C ALA A 11 2.51 -4.96 -9.13
N ASP A 12 1.31 -4.58 -9.59
CA ASP A 12 0.43 -3.71 -8.81
C ASP A 12 -0.26 -4.48 -7.70
N GLU A 13 -0.78 -5.67 -8.00
CA GLU A 13 -1.53 -6.45 -7.01
C GLU A 13 -0.66 -6.96 -5.84
N PRO A 14 0.58 -7.45 -6.08
CA PRO A 14 1.51 -7.74 -4.99
C PRO A 14 1.82 -6.52 -4.14
N LEU A 15 2.01 -5.34 -4.76
CA LEU A 15 2.31 -4.11 -4.04
C LEU A 15 1.10 -3.64 -3.21
N LYS A 16 -0.11 -3.66 -3.78
CA LYS A 16 -1.36 -3.36 -3.05
C LYS A 16 -1.56 -4.30 -1.87
N SER A 17 -1.32 -5.59 -2.07
CA SER A 17 -1.43 -6.61 -1.02
C SER A 17 -0.43 -6.38 0.11
N CYS A 18 0.79 -5.93 -0.20
CA CYS A 18 1.79 -5.55 0.80
C CYS A 18 1.26 -4.44 1.72
N TYR A 19 0.78 -3.33 1.17
CA TYR A 19 0.21 -2.23 1.97
C TYR A 19 -1.00 -2.68 2.82
N ARG A 20 -1.94 -3.42 2.22
CA ARG A 20 -3.12 -3.93 2.94
C ARG A 20 -2.75 -4.82 4.14
N ASN A 21 -1.79 -5.73 3.94
CA ASN A 21 -1.37 -6.64 5.00
C ASN A 21 -0.63 -5.89 6.12
N SER A 22 0.22 -4.92 5.77
CA SER A 22 0.89 -4.07 6.75
C SER A 22 -0.10 -3.26 7.58
N MET A 23 -1.12 -2.65 6.96
CA MET A 23 -2.16 -1.93 7.69
C MET A 23 -3.00 -2.86 8.57
N ALA A 24 -3.39 -4.03 8.07
CA ALA A 24 -4.12 -5.01 8.88
C ALA A 24 -3.31 -5.47 10.10
N LEU A 25 -1.98 -5.58 9.98
CA LEU A 25 -1.11 -5.85 11.12
C LEU A 25 -1.04 -4.64 12.06
N ALA A 26 -0.96 -3.42 11.51
CA ALA A 26 -0.96 -2.17 12.27
C ALA A 26 -2.12 -2.09 13.26
N HIS A 27 -3.33 -2.32 12.75
CA HIS A 27 -4.57 -2.32 13.53
C HIS A 27 -4.57 -3.41 14.60
N LYS A 28 -4.01 -4.59 14.31
CA LYS A 28 -3.93 -5.69 15.27
C LYS A 28 -3.00 -5.42 16.44
N VAL A 29 -1.94 -4.64 16.23
CA VAL A 29 -0.95 -4.32 17.27
C VAL A 29 -1.08 -2.90 17.83
N ASP A 30 -2.15 -2.18 17.45
CA ASP A 30 -2.49 -0.84 17.90
C ASP A 30 -1.33 0.18 17.76
N VAL A 31 -0.66 0.17 16.60
CA VAL A 31 0.39 1.16 16.31
C VAL A 31 -0.22 2.44 15.75
N GLN A 32 0.18 3.58 16.31
CA GLN A 32 -0.31 4.89 15.89
C GLN A 32 0.33 5.42 14.60
N ALA A 33 1.49 4.89 14.20
CA ALA A 33 2.22 5.37 13.03
C ALA A 33 3.05 4.25 12.38
N ILE A 34 3.10 4.25 11.04
CA ILE A 34 3.93 3.36 10.22
C ILE A 34 4.63 4.19 9.15
N ALA A 35 5.93 3.94 8.96
CA ALA A 35 6.69 4.47 7.84
C ALA A 35 6.94 3.38 6.80
N PHE A 36 6.61 3.66 5.54
CA PHE A 36 6.89 2.76 4.42
C PHE A 36 8.11 3.26 3.63
N PRO A 37 9.07 2.38 3.28
CA PRO A 37 10.10 2.72 2.31
C PRO A 37 9.51 2.79 0.90
N ALA A 38 10.31 3.19 -0.10
CA ALA A 38 9.90 3.12 -1.51
C ALA A 38 9.83 1.65 -1.99
N ILE A 39 8.74 0.95 -1.66
CA ILE A 39 8.54 -0.46 -1.97
C ILE A 39 8.39 -0.64 -3.49
N SER A 40 9.05 -1.67 -4.05
CA SER A 40 8.99 -2.05 -5.47
C SER A 40 9.73 -1.12 -6.46
N THR A 41 10.37 -0.04 -6.01
CA THR A 41 11.08 0.91 -6.89
C THR A 41 12.57 0.59 -7.08
N GLY A 42 13.13 -0.29 -6.24
CA GLY A 42 14.51 -0.79 -6.33
C GLY A 42 14.69 -1.91 -7.35
N ILE A 43 14.98 -3.13 -6.88
CA ILE A 43 15.24 -4.31 -7.73
C ILE A 43 14.10 -4.59 -8.73
N TYR A 44 12.87 -4.26 -8.33
CA TYR A 44 11.65 -4.51 -9.12
C TYR A 44 11.34 -3.43 -10.17
N ARG A 45 12.08 -2.31 -10.17
CA ARG A 45 12.03 -1.24 -11.17
C ARG A 45 10.63 -0.71 -11.50
N LEU A 46 9.69 -0.76 -10.56
CA LEU A 46 8.40 -0.11 -10.75
C LEU A 46 8.62 1.41 -10.81
N PRO A 47 8.02 2.12 -11.78
CA PRO A 47 8.10 3.58 -11.85
C PRO A 47 7.64 4.21 -10.53
N LEU A 48 8.39 5.21 -10.05
CA LEU A 48 8.17 5.86 -8.75
C LEU A 48 6.76 6.45 -8.64
N ASP A 49 6.31 7.11 -9.70
CA ASP A 49 4.97 7.68 -9.84
C ASP A 49 3.87 6.61 -9.70
N ARG A 50 4.04 5.47 -10.39
CA ARG A 50 3.09 4.36 -10.30
C ARG A 50 3.09 3.73 -8.91
N ALA A 51 4.26 3.50 -8.32
CA ALA A 51 4.40 2.94 -6.98
C ALA A 51 3.77 3.84 -5.92
N ALA A 52 3.98 5.16 -6.03
CA ALA A 52 3.39 6.15 -5.14
C ALA A 52 1.86 6.17 -5.24
N HIS A 53 1.29 6.16 -6.45
CA HIS A 53 -0.16 6.08 -6.63
C HIS A 53 -0.76 4.83 -5.99
N ILE A 54 -0.11 3.67 -6.15
CA ILE A 54 -0.57 2.42 -5.53
C ILE A 54 -0.52 2.51 -4.00
N ALA A 55 0.56 3.06 -3.46
CA ALA A 55 0.75 3.23 -2.02
C ALA A 55 -0.34 4.11 -1.40
N VAL A 56 -0.53 5.31 -1.96
CA VAL A 56 -1.51 6.29 -1.47
C VAL A 56 -2.93 5.73 -1.56
N ALA A 57 -3.29 5.10 -2.69
CA ALA A 57 -4.63 4.53 -2.86
C ALA A 57 -4.92 3.41 -1.86
N ALA A 58 -3.95 2.54 -1.59
CA ALA A 58 -4.10 1.45 -0.62
C ALA A 58 -4.26 1.97 0.81
N VAL A 59 -3.43 2.94 1.22
CA VAL A 59 -3.48 3.53 2.57
C VAL A 59 -4.75 4.36 2.77
N ALA A 60 -5.14 5.19 1.79
CA ALA A 60 -6.36 5.99 1.89
C ALA A 60 -7.60 5.10 2.06
N THR A 61 -7.70 4.01 1.29
CA THR A 61 -8.80 3.04 1.43
C THR A 61 -8.86 2.44 2.83
N ASP A 62 -7.71 2.20 3.45
CA ASP A 62 -7.64 1.67 4.81
C ASP A 62 -8.05 2.70 5.87
N VAL A 63 -7.60 3.95 5.73
CA VAL A 63 -8.03 5.07 6.61
C VAL A 63 -9.55 5.25 6.56
N TYR A 64 -10.16 5.23 5.37
CA TYR A 64 -11.62 5.33 5.25
C TYR A 64 -12.38 4.18 5.92
N ARG A 65 -11.75 3.02 6.14
CA ARG A 65 -12.34 1.89 6.88
C ARG A 65 -12.16 2.02 8.39
N ALA A 66 -11.09 2.69 8.80
CA ALA A 66 -10.74 2.88 10.20
C ALA A 66 -11.39 4.12 10.83
N VAL A 67 -12.03 4.99 10.04
CA VAL A 67 -12.91 6.06 10.56
C VAL A 67 -14.26 5.43 10.91
N PRO A 68 -14.58 5.14 12.19
CA PRO A 68 -15.97 5.02 12.58
C PRO A 68 -16.63 6.38 12.35
N GLU A 69 -17.87 6.36 11.85
CA GLU A 69 -18.77 7.51 11.82
C GLU A 69 -18.56 8.36 13.09
N GLY A 70 -18.21 9.64 12.90
CA GLY A 70 -18.08 10.61 13.99
C GLY A 70 -19.39 10.74 14.79
N PRO A 71 -19.36 11.38 15.97
CA PRO A 71 -20.42 11.27 16.95
C PRO A 71 -21.74 11.77 16.38
N GLU A 72 -22.79 10.96 16.54
CA GLU A 72 -24.18 11.41 16.40
C GLU A 72 -24.32 12.73 17.17
N SER A 73 -24.71 13.79 16.46
CA SER A 73 -25.10 15.09 17.01
C SER A 73 -26.52 15.38 16.57
#